data_AF-A0A4R7BT69-F1
#
_entry.id   AF-A0A4R7BT69-F1
#
_cell.length_a   1.000
_cell.length_b   1.000
_cell.length_c   1.000
_cell.angle_alpha   90.00
_cell.angle_beta   90.00
_cell.angle_gamma   90.00
#
_symmetry.space_group_name_H-M   'P 1'
#
loop_
_entity.id
_entity.type
_entity.pdbx_description
1 polymer ?
#
loop_
_entity_poly.entity_id
_entity_poly.type
_entity_poly.pdbx_seq_one_letter_code
_entity_poly.pdbx_strand_id
1 'polypeptide(L)'
;MRKIRPSPSAVEVPLPCHRRPRKESPLRRYAIIAAAAIPAIAWAAGAPARAEVTAEIVDWGVVSGERKAPAPETGDRGLSGARPMRNVRYEERTDRIVAKLCRSFGITVTLSAPTPRQMPRRVEVRVAHPTMTRADGAASSEHRFSSHVIDGETHIGFGFDHDYELQPGAWSISVHARGTEIARKAFTVVLPPPGAPRSECGEVS
;
A
#
# COMPACT_ATOMS: atom_id res chain seq x y z
N MET A 1 -20.93 54.52 30.55
CA MET A 1 -19.73 54.93 29.76
C MET A 1 -19.03 53.65 29.31
N ARG A 2 -18.51 53.46 28.09
CA ARG A 2 -18.52 54.25 26.84
C ARG A 2 -19.06 53.38 25.69
N LYS A 3 -19.63 54.00 24.65
CA LYS A 3 -19.97 53.34 23.36
C LYS A 3 -18.75 53.38 22.42
N ILE A 4 -18.56 52.36 21.60
CA ILE A 4 -17.81 52.46 20.33
C ILE A 4 -18.70 51.87 19.24
N ARG A 5 -18.77 52.54 18.08
CA ARG A 5 -19.63 52.19 16.93
C ARG A 5 -18.80 51.52 15.84
N PRO A 6 -19.35 50.61 15.03
CA PRO A 6 -18.94 50.40 13.64
C PRO A 6 -19.72 51.34 12.70
N SER A 7 -19.12 51.71 11.56
CA SER A 7 -19.72 52.48 10.47
C SER A 7 -19.06 52.10 9.12
N PRO A 8 -19.69 52.34 7.95
CA PRO A 8 -19.82 51.29 6.94
C PRO A 8 -19.40 51.72 5.50
N SER A 9 -20.03 51.09 4.49
CA SER A 9 -19.98 51.36 3.03
C SER A 9 -18.79 50.70 2.31
N ALA A 10 -18.92 49.82 1.31
CA ALA A 10 -19.97 49.52 0.31
C ALA A 10 -20.18 50.60 -0.78
N VAL A 11 -19.77 50.29 -2.02
CA VAL A 11 -20.31 50.85 -3.27
C VAL A 11 -20.22 49.78 -4.38
N GLU A 12 -21.37 49.42 -4.95
CA GLU A 12 -21.53 48.63 -6.18
C GLU A 12 -22.42 49.45 -7.12
N VAL A 13 -22.00 49.72 -8.36
CA VAL A 13 -22.77 50.50 -9.37
C VAL A 13 -22.48 49.97 -10.79
N PRO A 14 -23.45 49.94 -11.73
CA PRO A 14 -23.43 48.97 -12.84
C PRO A 14 -23.19 49.52 -14.27
N LEU A 15 -23.27 48.57 -15.23
CA LEU A 15 -23.36 48.62 -16.71
C LEU A 15 -23.84 49.92 -17.42
N PRO A 16 -23.39 50.10 -18.67
CA PRO A 16 -24.21 50.67 -19.74
C PRO A 16 -24.45 49.72 -20.95
N CYS A 17 -25.51 50.01 -21.70
CA CYS A 17 -26.09 49.19 -22.78
C CYS A 17 -25.56 49.48 -24.21
N HIS A 18 -26.01 48.62 -25.15
CA HIS A 18 -26.25 48.87 -26.59
C HIS A 18 -25.08 48.99 -27.58
N ARG A 19 -25.02 48.06 -28.55
CA ARG A 19 -25.58 48.24 -29.93
C ARG A 19 -25.48 46.96 -30.79
N ARG A 20 -26.56 46.64 -31.51
CA ARG A 20 -26.56 46.01 -32.86
C ARG A 20 -26.95 47.13 -33.84
N PRO A 21 -26.49 47.20 -35.11
CA PRO A 21 -26.69 46.18 -36.16
C PRO A 21 -25.36 45.93 -36.96
N ARG A 22 -25.28 45.41 -38.20
CA ARG A 22 -26.26 45.06 -39.27
C ARG A 22 -25.80 43.83 -40.08
N LYS A 23 -26.40 43.61 -41.26
CA LYS A 23 -26.05 42.62 -42.29
C LYS A 23 -24.87 43.09 -43.14
N GLU A 24 -23.99 42.19 -43.58
CA GLU A 24 -23.48 42.17 -44.97
C GLU A 24 -23.23 40.73 -45.47
N SER A 25 -23.75 40.43 -46.65
CA SER A 25 -23.39 39.35 -47.56
C SER A 25 -23.76 39.86 -48.96
N PRO A 26 -22.90 39.72 -50.00
CA PRO A 26 -22.65 38.39 -50.59
C PRO A 26 -21.27 38.13 -51.25
N LEU A 27 -21.00 36.85 -51.49
CA LEU A 27 -20.28 36.27 -52.66
C LEU A 27 -19.01 36.96 -53.23
N ARG A 28 -17.84 36.33 -53.01
CA ARG A 28 -16.72 36.24 -53.98
C ARG A 28 -15.96 34.93 -53.73
N ARG A 29 -16.11 33.94 -54.63
CA ARG A 29 -15.20 33.59 -55.75
C ARG A 29 -13.89 32.88 -55.31
N TYR A 30 -13.86 31.57 -55.61
CA TYR A 30 -12.71 30.75 -56.01
C TYR A 30 -11.36 30.86 -55.27
N ALA A 31 -10.98 29.77 -54.60
CA ALA A 31 -9.66 29.15 -54.77
C ALA A 31 -9.75 27.65 -54.48
N ILE A 32 -9.48 26.81 -55.47
CA ILE A 32 -9.24 25.37 -55.24
C ILE A 32 -7.81 25.24 -54.75
N ILE A 33 -7.62 24.81 -53.51
CA ILE A 33 -6.32 24.33 -53.03
C ILE A 33 -6.47 22.84 -52.74
N ALA A 34 -5.92 22.02 -53.63
CA ALA A 34 -5.82 20.58 -53.44
C ALA A 34 -4.75 20.30 -52.37
N ALA A 35 -5.15 20.32 -51.10
CA ALA A 35 -4.30 19.89 -50.01
C ALA A 35 -4.12 18.37 -50.07
N ALA A 36 -2.99 17.91 -50.62
CA ALA A 36 -2.60 16.52 -50.55
C ALA A 36 -2.35 16.14 -49.08
N ALA A 37 -3.29 15.40 -48.49
CA ALA A 37 -3.17 14.90 -47.13
C ALA A 37 -2.06 13.83 -47.08
N ILE A 38 -0.88 14.21 -46.61
CA ILE A 38 0.18 13.26 -46.25
C ILE A 38 -0.35 12.48 -45.04
N PRO A 39 -0.54 11.15 -45.13
CA PRO A 39 -0.87 10.36 -43.96
C PRO A 39 0.34 10.38 -43.02
N ALA A 40 0.22 11.07 -41.89
CA ALA A 40 1.18 10.95 -40.81
C ALA A 40 1.09 9.53 -40.24
N ILE A 41 1.92 8.63 -40.77
CA ILE A 41 2.12 7.30 -40.20
C ILE A 41 2.77 7.50 -38.85
N ALA A 42 1.95 7.64 -37.82
CA ALA A 42 2.39 7.63 -36.45
C ALA A 42 2.97 6.24 -36.16
N TRP A 43 4.30 6.13 -36.25
CA TRP A 43 5.03 5.06 -35.59
C TRP A 43 4.79 5.20 -34.09
N ALA A 44 3.72 4.55 -33.62
CA ALA A 44 3.59 4.13 -32.25
C ALA A 44 4.72 3.13 -31.99
N ALA A 45 5.89 3.65 -31.67
CA ALA A 45 6.99 2.88 -31.13
C ALA A 45 6.50 2.31 -29.80
N GLY A 46 5.93 1.10 -29.87
CA GLY A 46 5.58 0.33 -28.70
C GLY A 46 6.86 0.09 -27.91
N ALA A 47 7.07 0.91 -26.89
CA ALA A 47 8.14 0.68 -25.94
C ALA A 47 7.99 -0.76 -25.46
N PRO A 48 9.05 -1.59 -25.52
CA PRO A 48 8.93 -2.98 -25.12
C PRO A 48 8.42 -2.99 -23.69
N ALA A 49 7.26 -3.63 -23.47
CA ALA A 49 6.69 -3.80 -22.15
C ALA A 49 7.80 -4.37 -21.27
N ARG A 50 8.30 -3.57 -20.34
CA ARG A 50 9.46 -3.93 -19.52
C ARG A 50 8.99 -5.08 -18.65
N ALA A 51 9.30 -6.31 -19.07
CA ALA A 51 8.75 -7.49 -18.43
C ALA A 51 9.01 -7.40 -16.92
N GLU A 52 7.93 -7.43 -16.15
CA GLU A 52 7.94 -7.02 -14.74
C GLU A 52 8.28 -8.20 -13.83
N VAL A 53 8.64 -7.89 -12.59
CA VAL A 53 8.75 -8.90 -11.54
C VAL A 53 7.33 -9.25 -11.12
N THR A 54 6.96 -10.52 -11.21
CA THR A 54 5.67 -11.03 -10.75
C THR A 54 5.86 -11.86 -9.49
N ALA A 55 4.76 -12.16 -8.79
CA ALA A 55 4.78 -12.93 -7.57
C ALA A 55 3.53 -13.80 -7.41
N GLU A 56 3.71 -14.97 -6.81
CA GLU A 56 2.64 -15.92 -6.45
C GLU A 56 2.70 -16.18 -4.95
N ILE A 57 1.55 -16.15 -4.27
CA ILE A 57 1.44 -16.50 -2.85
C ILE A 57 1.25 -18.01 -2.77
N VAL A 58 2.30 -18.74 -2.40
CA VAL A 58 2.32 -20.21 -2.37
C VAL A 58 1.88 -20.81 -1.03
N ASP A 59 1.99 -20.03 0.06
CA ASP A 59 1.42 -20.38 1.36
C ASP A 59 0.98 -19.15 2.16
N TRP A 60 0.06 -19.34 3.11
CA TRP A 60 -0.46 -18.29 3.98
C TRP A 60 -1.15 -18.84 5.23
N GLY A 61 -1.28 -18.03 6.28
CA GLY A 61 -1.99 -18.40 7.52
C GLY A 61 -1.11 -18.35 8.76
N VAL A 62 -1.43 -19.17 9.76
CA VAL A 62 -0.73 -19.21 11.06
C VAL A 62 0.63 -19.90 10.90
N VAL A 63 1.68 -19.29 11.46
CA VAL A 63 3.06 -19.79 11.33
C VAL A 63 3.77 -20.00 12.67
N SER A 64 4.59 -21.03 12.72
CA SER A 64 5.60 -21.26 13.77
C SER A 64 7.01 -21.11 13.20
N GLY A 65 8.00 -20.93 14.08
CA GLY A 65 9.40 -20.76 13.70
C GLY A 65 10.17 -19.88 14.71
N GLU A 66 11.47 -19.77 14.51
CA GLU A 66 12.37 -19.11 15.46
C GLU A 66 12.59 -17.63 15.10
N ARG A 67 12.02 -16.71 15.89
CA ARG A 67 12.26 -15.25 15.75
C ARG A 67 13.65 -14.88 16.28
N LYS A 68 14.57 -14.49 15.41
CA LYS A 68 15.91 -14.01 15.79
C LYS A 68 15.87 -12.59 16.37
N ALA A 69 17.01 -12.13 16.90
CA ALA A 69 17.20 -10.72 17.22
C ALA A 69 17.04 -9.87 15.94
N PRO A 70 16.49 -8.65 16.03
CA PRO A 70 16.46 -7.74 14.89
C PRO A 70 17.89 -7.49 14.41
N ALA A 71 18.11 -7.59 13.10
CA ALA A 71 19.32 -7.04 12.50
C ALA A 71 19.24 -5.51 12.51
N PRO A 72 20.36 -4.78 12.58
CA PRO A 72 20.36 -3.33 12.39
C PRO A 72 20.06 -3.01 10.92
N GLU A 73 18.78 -3.02 10.55
CA GLU A 73 18.30 -2.64 9.22
C GLU A 73 17.82 -1.18 9.21
N THR A 74 18.27 -0.43 8.20
CA THR A 74 17.93 0.98 8.03
C THR A 74 16.64 1.13 7.22
N GLY A 75 15.60 1.70 7.81
CA GLY A 75 14.39 2.15 7.08
C GLY A 75 13.06 1.50 7.47
N ASP A 76 13.07 0.57 8.43
CA ASP A 76 11.84 0.06 9.06
C ASP A 76 11.01 1.20 9.65
N ARG A 77 9.69 1.11 9.47
CA ARG A 77 8.70 2.07 9.97
C ARG A 77 7.48 1.34 10.52
N GLY A 78 6.96 1.82 11.64
CA GLY A 78 5.87 1.17 12.37
C GLY A 78 6.11 1.34 13.87
N LEU A 79 5.43 0.55 14.68
CA LEU A 79 5.64 0.52 16.12
C LEU A 79 6.85 -0.38 16.45
N SER A 80 6.82 -1.64 16.02
CA SER A 80 7.92 -2.61 16.21
C SER A 80 8.79 -2.75 14.94
N GLY A 81 10.10 -2.96 15.11
CA GLY A 81 11.00 -3.29 14.01
C GLY A 81 10.86 -4.74 13.58
N ALA A 82 11.14 -5.04 12.31
CA ALA A 82 11.03 -6.39 11.79
C ALA A 82 12.11 -7.32 12.37
N ARG A 83 11.76 -8.60 12.53
CA ARG A 83 12.65 -9.63 13.07
C ARG A 83 12.75 -10.79 12.10
N PRO A 84 13.96 -11.19 11.67
CA PRO A 84 14.13 -12.38 10.83
C PRO A 84 13.61 -13.63 11.53
N MET A 85 12.90 -14.48 10.80
CA MET A 85 12.35 -15.74 11.28
C MET A 85 13.04 -16.91 10.56
N ARG A 86 13.39 -17.97 11.28
CA ARG A 86 14.00 -19.19 10.73
C ARG A 86 13.12 -20.40 10.96
N ASN A 87 13.31 -21.43 10.14
CA ASN A 87 12.58 -22.70 10.23
C ASN A 87 11.04 -22.48 10.21
N VAL A 88 10.59 -21.55 9.37
CA VAL A 88 9.17 -21.18 9.25
C VAL A 88 8.36 -22.40 8.81
N ARG A 89 7.23 -22.63 9.46
CA ARG A 89 6.25 -23.66 9.11
C ARG A 89 4.85 -23.08 9.20
N TYR A 90 3.98 -23.45 8.26
CA TYR A 90 2.55 -23.16 8.35
C TYR A 90 1.86 -24.24 9.16
N GLU A 91 1.26 -23.83 10.29
CA GLU A 91 0.50 -24.71 11.18
C GLU A 91 -0.97 -24.81 10.72
N GLU A 92 -1.50 -23.72 10.18
CA GLU A 92 -2.88 -23.65 9.67
C GLU A 92 -2.93 -22.72 8.45
N ARG A 93 -3.40 -23.23 7.30
CA ARG A 93 -3.65 -22.41 6.11
C ARG A 93 -5.03 -21.75 6.19
N THR A 94 -5.06 -20.46 6.53
CA THR A 94 -6.30 -19.76 6.90
C THR A 94 -6.22 -18.26 6.66
N ASP A 95 -7.37 -17.66 6.36
CA ASP A 95 -7.53 -16.20 6.23
C ASP A 95 -8.04 -15.58 7.55
N ARG A 96 -8.38 -16.41 8.54
CA ARG A 96 -8.94 -16.01 9.83
C ARG A 96 -7.93 -16.26 10.95
N ILE A 97 -7.37 -15.20 11.52
CA ILE A 97 -6.33 -15.27 12.54
C ILE A 97 -6.92 -14.94 13.91
N VAL A 98 -6.82 -15.86 14.88
CA VAL A 98 -7.19 -15.55 16.27
C VAL A 98 -6.02 -14.86 16.96
N ALA A 99 -6.21 -13.61 17.38
CA ALA A 99 -5.21 -12.76 18.04
C ALA A 99 -4.85 -13.29 19.43
N LYS A 100 -3.63 -13.81 19.58
CA LYS A 100 -3.05 -14.23 20.85
C LYS A 100 -1.60 -13.79 20.92
N LEU A 101 -1.10 -13.46 22.10
CA LEU A 101 0.32 -13.14 22.29
C LEU A 101 1.23 -14.28 21.81
N CYS A 102 2.41 -13.92 21.32
CA CYS A 102 3.43 -14.74 20.66
C CYS A 102 3.03 -15.44 19.35
N ARG A 103 1.74 -15.53 18.99
CA ARG A 103 1.31 -16.09 17.71
C ARG A 103 1.79 -15.23 16.53
N SER A 104 2.20 -15.90 15.46
CA SER A 104 2.54 -15.29 14.18
C SER A 104 1.64 -15.80 13.06
N PHE A 105 1.45 -14.95 12.05
CA PHE A 105 0.79 -15.31 10.79
C PHE A 105 1.49 -14.60 9.63
N GLY A 106 1.35 -15.12 8.41
CA GLY A 106 2.09 -14.57 7.28
C GLY A 106 1.73 -15.16 5.92
N ILE A 107 2.56 -14.85 4.93
CA ILE A 107 2.55 -15.37 3.56
C ILE A 107 3.97 -15.78 3.13
N THR A 108 4.08 -16.84 2.34
CA THR A 108 5.27 -17.16 1.58
C THR A 108 4.98 -16.88 0.11
N VAL A 109 5.92 -16.18 -0.53
CA VAL A 109 5.75 -15.64 -1.87
C VAL A 109 6.92 -16.05 -2.74
N THR A 110 6.62 -16.73 -3.85
CA THR A 110 7.60 -17.02 -4.90
C THR A 110 7.55 -15.91 -5.94
N LEU A 111 8.70 -15.29 -6.21
CA LEU A 111 8.87 -14.25 -7.20
C LEU A 111 9.36 -14.86 -8.52
N SER A 112 8.83 -14.35 -9.63
CA SER A 112 9.34 -14.62 -10.96
C SER A 112 9.89 -13.34 -11.59
N ALA A 113 11.02 -13.46 -12.26
CA ALA A 113 11.65 -12.35 -12.99
C ALA A 113 12.07 -12.80 -14.40
N PRO A 114 11.96 -11.96 -15.43
CA PRO A 114 12.23 -12.36 -16.82
C PRO A 114 13.68 -12.78 -17.07
N THR A 115 14.60 -12.33 -16.23
CA THR A 115 16.00 -12.78 -16.22
C THR A 115 16.50 -12.80 -14.77
N PRO A 116 17.47 -13.67 -14.41
CA PRO A 116 18.02 -13.71 -13.05
C PRO A 116 18.60 -12.37 -12.56
N ARG A 117 19.16 -11.55 -13.48
CA ARG A 117 19.66 -10.20 -13.17
C ARG A 117 18.57 -9.20 -12.75
N GLN A 118 17.30 -9.50 -13.01
CA GLN A 118 16.18 -8.65 -12.63
C GLN A 118 15.54 -9.05 -11.29
N MET A 119 15.83 -10.24 -10.77
CA MET A 119 15.36 -10.70 -9.47
C MET A 119 15.82 -9.71 -8.37
N PRO A 120 14.90 -9.09 -7.60
CA PRO A 120 15.29 -8.20 -6.52
C PRO A 120 15.93 -9.01 -5.37
N ARG A 121 16.97 -8.46 -4.73
CA ARG A 121 17.55 -9.05 -3.50
C ARG A 121 16.70 -8.83 -2.25
N ARG A 122 15.82 -7.82 -2.29
CA ARG A 122 14.89 -7.43 -1.23
C ARG A 122 13.61 -6.87 -1.83
N VAL A 123 12.50 -7.06 -1.13
CA VAL A 123 11.19 -6.43 -1.40
C VAL A 123 10.85 -5.45 -0.28
N GLU A 124 10.06 -4.41 -0.58
CA GLU A 124 9.38 -3.63 0.45
C GLU A 124 8.12 -4.39 0.87
N VAL A 125 7.93 -4.54 2.18
CA VAL A 125 6.71 -5.11 2.78
C VAL A 125 5.87 -3.99 3.35
N ARG A 126 4.55 -4.12 3.24
CA ARG A 126 3.60 -3.32 4.03
C ARG A 126 2.56 -4.23 4.68
N VAL A 127 2.46 -4.15 6.01
CA VAL A 127 1.42 -4.80 6.81
C VAL A 127 0.45 -3.71 7.26
N ALA A 128 -0.73 -3.65 6.68
CA ALA A 128 -1.79 -2.71 7.07
C ALA A 128 -2.76 -3.38 8.06
N HIS A 129 -3.17 -2.64 9.08
CA HIS A 129 -3.94 -3.15 10.22
C HIS A 129 -4.80 -2.03 10.85
N PRO A 130 -5.77 -2.35 11.73
CA PRO A 130 -6.44 -1.34 12.54
C PRO A 130 -5.43 -0.55 13.37
N THR A 131 -5.73 0.71 13.68
CA THR A 131 -4.82 1.58 14.42
C THR A 131 -4.47 0.97 15.78
N MET A 132 -3.19 0.67 15.95
CA MET A 132 -2.57 0.29 17.22
C MET A 132 -2.06 1.55 17.90
N THR A 133 -2.19 1.62 19.23
CA THR A 133 -1.65 2.73 20.04
C THR A 133 -0.87 2.18 21.22
N ARG A 134 0.36 2.64 21.39
CA ARG A 134 1.24 2.31 22.51
C ARG A 134 0.93 3.14 23.77
N ALA A 135 1.47 2.70 24.90
CA ALA A 135 1.37 3.40 26.18
C ALA A 135 2.04 4.79 26.19
N ASP A 136 3.00 5.04 25.29
CA ASP A 136 3.63 6.35 25.06
C ASP A 136 2.80 7.29 24.15
N GLY A 137 1.63 6.83 23.67
CA GLY A 137 0.76 7.54 22.74
C GLY A 137 1.14 7.41 21.26
N ALA A 138 2.24 6.73 20.93
CA ALA A 138 2.61 6.47 19.53
C ALA A 138 1.59 5.54 18.88
N ALA A 139 1.07 5.92 17.71
CA ALA A 139 0.04 5.16 16.99
C ALA A 139 0.45 4.87 15.55
N SER A 140 0.04 3.71 15.03
CA SER A 140 0.17 3.36 13.61
C SER A 140 -0.95 2.44 13.14
N SER A 141 -1.32 2.54 11.87
CA SER A 141 -2.17 1.60 11.13
C SER A 141 -1.38 0.78 10.09
N GLU A 142 -0.05 0.92 10.07
CA GLU A 142 0.83 0.24 9.12
C GLU A 142 2.21 -0.07 9.72
N HIS A 143 2.79 -1.21 9.34
CA HIS A 143 4.22 -1.48 9.45
C HIS A 143 4.82 -1.63 8.04
N ARG A 144 6.00 -1.07 7.82
CA ARG A 144 6.81 -1.20 6.61
C ARG A 144 8.22 -1.62 6.95
N PHE A 145 8.73 -2.60 6.23
CA PHE A 145 10.09 -3.12 6.41
C PHE A 145 10.60 -3.71 5.11
N SER A 146 11.89 -4.05 5.06
CA SER A 146 12.46 -4.79 3.93
C SER A 146 12.50 -6.28 4.24
N SER A 147 12.14 -7.13 3.28
CA SER A 147 12.35 -8.58 3.40
C SER A 147 13.34 -9.07 2.35
N HIS A 148 14.21 -10.01 2.73
CA HIS A 148 15.14 -10.66 1.82
C HIS A 148 14.41 -11.60 0.86
N VAL A 149 14.90 -11.68 -0.37
CA VAL A 149 14.54 -12.72 -1.34
C VAL A 149 15.69 -13.70 -1.43
N ILE A 150 15.41 -14.98 -1.21
CA ILE A 150 16.38 -16.09 -1.20
C ILE A 150 15.86 -17.13 -2.20
N ASP A 151 16.66 -17.46 -3.21
CA ASP A 151 16.31 -18.41 -4.28
C ASP A 151 14.97 -18.15 -4.98
N GLY A 152 14.58 -16.86 -5.05
CA GLY A 152 13.32 -16.41 -5.63
C GLY A 152 12.15 -16.40 -4.64
N GLU A 153 12.31 -16.90 -3.43
CA GLU A 153 11.26 -16.93 -2.40
C GLU A 153 11.49 -15.88 -1.32
N THR A 154 10.41 -15.43 -0.67
CA THR A 154 10.46 -14.65 0.56
C THR A 154 9.28 -15.00 1.47
N HIS A 155 9.54 -15.12 2.77
CA HIS A 155 8.51 -15.21 3.79
C HIS A 155 8.29 -13.84 4.43
N ILE A 156 7.02 -13.50 4.65
CA ILE A 156 6.59 -12.27 5.31
C ILE A 156 5.54 -12.61 6.35
N GLY A 157 5.68 -12.11 7.58
CA GLY A 157 4.67 -12.27 8.61
C GLY A 157 4.56 -11.11 9.58
N PHE A 158 3.58 -11.21 10.45
CA PHE A 158 3.40 -10.37 11.63
C PHE A 158 3.26 -11.27 12.86
N GLY A 159 3.82 -10.84 13.99
CA GLY A 159 3.71 -11.53 15.27
C GLY A 159 3.09 -10.60 16.29
N PHE A 160 2.18 -11.12 17.12
CA PHE A 160 1.60 -10.38 18.24
C PHE A 160 2.56 -10.48 19.44
N ASP A 161 3.61 -9.67 19.46
CA ASP A 161 4.58 -9.63 20.56
C ASP A 161 4.05 -8.78 21.74
N HIS A 162 3.09 -7.87 21.52
CA HIS A 162 2.54 -6.96 22.54
C HIS A 162 1.00 -6.88 22.53
N ASP A 163 0.38 -6.57 23.68
CA ASP A 163 -1.08 -6.47 23.81
C ASP A 163 -1.72 -5.43 22.88
N TYR A 164 -1.03 -4.31 22.62
CA TYR A 164 -1.54 -3.26 21.72
C TYR A 164 -1.65 -3.74 20.26
N GLU A 165 -1.03 -4.86 19.90
CA GLU A 165 -1.01 -5.45 18.56
C GLU A 165 -2.21 -6.39 18.32
N LEU A 166 -2.92 -6.78 19.38
CA LEU A 166 -4.07 -7.69 19.36
C LEU A 166 -5.37 -7.04 18.82
N GLN A 167 -5.26 -6.31 17.71
CA GLN A 167 -6.37 -5.54 17.12
C GLN A 167 -7.24 -6.41 16.21
N PRO A 168 -8.52 -6.67 16.56
CA PRO A 168 -9.44 -7.36 15.66
C PRO A 168 -9.85 -6.47 14.49
N GLY A 169 -10.10 -7.07 13.33
CA GLY A 169 -10.55 -6.36 12.13
C GLY A 169 -9.87 -6.85 10.86
N ALA A 170 -9.93 -6.02 9.82
CA ALA A 170 -9.28 -6.29 8.54
C ALA A 170 -7.78 -5.98 8.61
N TRP A 171 -6.97 -6.94 8.16
CA TRP A 171 -5.52 -6.83 8.03
C TRP A 171 -5.12 -7.19 6.60
N SER A 172 -3.98 -6.68 6.13
CA SER A 172 -3.40 -7.15 4.88
C SER A 172 -1.87 -7.11 4.91
N ILE A 173 -1.26 -8.07 4.22
CA ILE A 173 0.17 -8.10 3.93
C ILE A 173 0.32 -7.88 2.43
N SER A 174 1.14 -6.90 2.03
CA SER A 174 1.45 -6.62 0.63
C SER A 174 2.95 -6.56 0.39
N VAL A 175 3.37 -7.06 -0.77
CA VAL A 175 4.76 -7.17 -1.20
C VAL A 175 4.95 -6.25 -2.39
N HIS A 176 5.96 -5.40 -2.33
CA HIS A 176 6.25 -4.37 -3.33
C HIS A 176 7.66 -4.56 -3.90
N ALA A 177 7.76 -4.77 -5.21
CA ALA A 177 9.03 -4.74 -5.93
C ALA A 177 9.15 -3.43 -6.69
N ARG A 178 10.23 -2.69 -6.41
CA ARG A 178 10.56 -1.42 -7.11
C ARG A 178 9.43 -0.36 -7.05
N GLY A 179 8.62 -0.39 -5.99
CA GLY A 179 7.48 0.52 -5.78
C GLY A 179 6.14 0.01 -6.32
N THR A 180 6.12 -1.08 -7.08
CA THR A 180 4.89 -1.72 -7.58
C THR A 180 4.46 -2.84 -6.64
N GLU A 181 3.18 -2.89 -6.27
CA GLU A 181 2.59 -4.01 -5.54
C GLU A 181 2.53 -5.24 -6.45
N ILE A 182 3.22 -6.31 -6.08
CA ILE A 182 3.31 -7.56 -6.85
C ILE A 182 2.49 -8.70 -6.24
N ALA A 183 2.18 -8.61 -4.95
CA ALA A 183 1.30 -9.55 -4.24
C ALA A 183 0.62 -8.87 -3.05
N ARG A 184 -0.62 -9.28 -2.75
CA ARG A 184 -1.35 -8.88 -1.54
C ARG A 184 -2.19 -10.05 -1.03
N LYS A 185 -2.19 -10.25 0.28
CA LYS A 185 -3.10 -11.16 1.00
C LYS A 185 -3.87 -10.38 2.07
N ALA A 186 -5.19 -10.58 2.11
CA ALA A 186 -6.04 -10.08 3.18
C ALA A 186 -6.24 -11.15 4.26
N PHE A 187 -6.39 -10.70 5.50
CA PHE A 187 -6.70 -11.53 6.67
C PHE A 187 -7.79 -10.85 7.51
N THR A 188 -8.57 -11.66 8.24
CA THR A 188 -9.47 -11.18 9.28
C THR A 188 -8.93 -11.61 10.64
N VAL A 189 -8.48 -10.64 11.43
CA VAL A 189 -8.03 -10.89 12.81
C VAL A 189 -9.24 -10.82 13.74
N VAL A 190 -9.36 -11.79 14.64
CA VAL A 190 -10.45 -11.88 15.62
C VAL A 190 -9.90 -12.12 17.02
N LEU A 191 -10.63 -11.66 18.05
CA LEU A 191 -10.30 -11.99 19.42
C LEU A 191 -10.56 -13.48 19.73
N PRO A 192 -9.83 -14.07 20.69
CA PRO A 192 -10.12 -15.43 21.16
C PRO A 192 -11.50 -15.47 21.82
N PRO A 193 -12.21 -16.61 21.75
CA PRO A 193 -13.49 -16.75 22.43
C PRO A 193 -13.33 -16.64 23.95
N PRO A 194 -14.37 -16.22 24.70
CA PRO A 194 -14.32 -16.14 26.15
C PRO A 194 -13.84 -17.44 26.79
N GLY A 195 -12.92 -17.34 27.76
CA GLY A 195 -12.32 -18.49 28.46
C GLY A 195 -11.15 -19.17 27.72
N ALA A 196 -10.87 -18.85 26.47
CA ALA A 196 -9.68 -19.37 25.78
C ALA A 196 -8.38 -18.63 26.18
N PRO A 197 -7.21 -19.29 26.12
CA PRO A 197 -5.93 -18.64 26.38
C PRO A 197 -5.68 -17.45 25.44
N ARG A 198 -5.28 -16.32 26.02
CA ARG A 198 -4.90 -15.09 25.30
C ARG A 198 -3.44 -15.06 24.82
N SER A 199 -2.66 -16.05 25.20
CA SER A 199 -1.23 -16.17 24.90
C SER A 199 -0.90 -17.57 24.40
N GLU A 200 0.05 -17.65 23.49
CA GLU A 200 0.76 -18.86 23.07
C GLU A 200 2.27 -18.74 23.32
N CYS A 201 2.68 -17.72 24.10
CA CYS A 201 3.99 -17.73 24.72
C CYS A 201 4.02 -18.91 25.69
N GLY A 202 4.90 -19.88 25.44
CA GLY A 202 5.06 -20.99 26.37
C GLY A 202 5.40 -20.46 27.76
N GLU A 203 4.85 -21.08 28.81
CA GLU A 203 5.34 -20.85 30.16
C GLU A 203 6.81 -21.29 30.19
N VAL A 204 7.71 -20.29 30.28
CA VAL A 204 9.13 -20.54 30.47
C VAL A 204 9.28 -21.01 31.91
N SER A 205 9.25 -22.34 32.08
CA SER A 205 9.53 -23.04 33.33
C SER A 205 11.02 -22.98 33.67
#